data_AF-A0A086SX95-F1
#
_entry.id   AF-A0A086SX95-F1
#
_cell.length_a   1.000
_cell.length_b   1.000
_cell.length_c   1.000
_cell.angle_alpha   90.00
_cell.angle_beta   90.00
_cell.angle_gamma   90.00
#
_symmetry.space_group_name_H-M   'P 1'
#
loop_
_entity.id
_entity.type
_entity.pdbx_description
1 polymer ?
#
loop_
_entity_poly.entity_id
_entity_poly.type
_entity_poly.pdbx_seq_one_letter_code
_entity_poly.pdbx_strand_id
1 'polypeptide(L)'
;MGSIVTPDHLDKDLNALLREVKQRRSSPLAKDERYLPTLETGLQVLARRGPNPDTQDWRDAIEYGRDVIVNPKDESCRATKTWARSCSDVTKELMSRFGPSTVQAGRDGCRRIAEDYFGGDGRRIAHVGKKASFLRNFKNQKVAKSHYPADNILAVAAYEASGMSCGPTMLAWAPPEVAVKASYLSHAPLCDDYAGFTETDYEVRIRLVALGMGAAVEIGGWAVNAIIDGPYTGYLVGVGTIEEGTVAPRAMMAMHDLFDCRADVAAGNHENGVIAIYGLGEPDPFHTYLEAVLRLAVSSPRAALYTISAMHILHYFASRYGTYEYRGNTGRPPCDTCVSLLREATLGAGLQWAPEKPPRSFAEADKVRDIAKDLYDNYNDNGLLIQHGISWFQHLITSGEIWLMDMLSQGVEAVDTENEWV
;
A
#
# COMPACT_ATOMS: atom_id res chain seq x y z
N MET A 1 -20.24 -16.36 -18.03
CA MET A 1 -19.35 -17.50 -18.31
C MET A 1 -18.08 -16.94 -18.91
N GLY A 2 -17.08 -16.68 -18.07
CA GLY A 2 -15.79 -16.12 -18.51
C GLY A 2 -15.03 -17.14 -19.36
N SER A 3 -14.44 -16.68 -20.46
CA SER A 3 -13.53 -17.48 -21.28
C SER A 3 -12.34 -17.88 -20.43
N ILE A 4 -12.10 -19.19 -20.28
CA ILE A 4 -10.88 -19.72 -19.68
C ILE A 4 -9.71 -19.25 -20.56
N VAL A 5 -8.91 -18.32 -20.06
CA VAL A 5 -7.68 -17.89 -20.73
C VAL A 5 -6.67 -19.03 -20.61
N THR A 6 -6.19 -19.56 -21.75
CA THR A 6 -5.15 -20.58 -21.77
C THR A 6 -3.77 -19.92 -21.91
N PRO A 7 -2.67 -20.58 -21.52
CA PRO A 7 -1.31 -20.04 -21.69
C PRO A 7 -0.98 -19.61 -23.14
N ASP A 8 -1.53 -20.31 -24.13
CA ASP A 8 -1.37 -20.00 -25.56
C ASP A 8 -2.09 -18.70 -25.96
N HIS A 9 -3.14 -18.30 -25.24
CA HIS A 9 -3.82 -17.01 -25.44
C HIS A 9 -2.98 -15.85 -24.91
N LEU A 10 -2.28 -16.03 -23.77
CA LEU A 10 -1.47 -14.97 -23.17
C LEU A 10 -0.37 -14.47 -24.10
N ASP A 11 0.37 -15.36 -24.78
CA ASP A 11 1.44 -14.94 -25.68
C ASP A 11 0.90 -14.13 -26.87
N LYS A 12 -0.29 -14.47 -27.37
CA LYS A 12 -0.95 -13.71 -28.44
C LYS A 12 -1.31 -12.30 -27.95
N ASP A 13 -1.86 -12.19 -26.75
CA ASP A 13 -2.31 -10.92 -26.15
C ASP A 13 -1.13 -10.02 -25.79
N LEU A 14 -0.07 -10.57 -25.20
CA LEU A 14 1.20 -9.87 -24.96
C LEU A 14 1.78 -9.31 -26.26
N ASN A 15 1.78 -10.09 -27.34
CA ASN A 15 2.26 -9.63 -28.64
C ASN A 15 1.35 -8.55 -29.26
N ALA A 16 0.03 -8.62 -29.04
CA ALA A 16 -0.90 -7.61 -29.51
C ALA A 16 -0.69 -6.27 -28.78
N LEU A 17 -0.63 -6.31 -27.45
CA LEU A 17 -0.36 -5.13 -26.62
C LEU A 17 1.02 -4.54 -26.90
N LEU A 18 2.05 -5.37 -27.11
CA LEU A 18 3.39 -4.88 -27.46
C LEU A 18 3.38 -4.10 -28.78
N ARG A 19 2.60 -4.53 -29.78
CA ARG A 19 2.44 -3.79 -31.04
C ARG A 19 1.71 -2.46 -30.82
N GLU A 20 0.63 -2.47 -30.04
CA GLU A 20 -0.12 -1.25 -29.68
C GLU A 20 0.79 -0.24 -28.97
N VAL A 21 1.54 -0.67 -27.94
CA VAL A 21 2.44 0.19 -27.17
C VAL A 21 3.53 0.78 -28.05
N LYS A 22 4.14 -0.01 -28.95
CA LYS A 22 5.13 0.49 -29.92
C LYS A 22 4.55 1.52 -30.87
N GLN A 23 3.33 1.30 -31.35
CA GLN A 23 2.63 2.26 -32.20
C GLN A 23 2.33 3.56 -31.45
N ARG A 24 1.81 3.46 -30.22
CA ARG A 24 1.52 4.62 -29.36
C ARG A 24 2.77 5.41 -29.05
N ARG A 25 3.87 4.75 -28.68
CA ARG A 25 5.17 5.39 -28.39
C ARG A 25 5.75 6.14 -29.59
N SER A 26 5.47 5.67 -30.80
CA SER A 26 5.88 6.32 -32.04
C SER A 26 5.01 7.53 -32.42
N SER A 27 3.89 7.75 -31.71
CA SER A 27 2.99 8.87 -31.94
C SER A 27 3.57 10.18 -31.40
N PRO A 28 3.36 11.33 -32.07
CA PRO A 28 3.70 12.65 -31.54
C PRO A 28 3.07 12.95 -30.16
N LEU A 29 1.94 12.30 -29.83
CA LEU A 29 1.24 12.42 -28.55
C LEU A 29 1.88 11.61 -27.41
N ALA A 30 2.88 10.76 -27.70
CA ALA A 30 3.53 9.90 -26.71
C ALA A 30 4.37 10.65 -25.67
N LYS A 31 4.72 11.92 -25.93
CA LYS A 31 5.57 12.73 -25.04
C LYS A 31 5.00 12.84 -23.62
N ASP A 32 3.68 12.74 -23.50
CA ASP A 32 2.99 12.85 -22.21
C ASP A 32 2.69 11.47 -21.58
N GLU A 33 3.21 10.37 -22.14
CA GLU A 33 3.01 8.99 -21.68
C GLU A 33 4.33 8.34 -21.25
N ARG A 34 4.95 8.91 -20.22
CA ARG A 34 6.30 8.55 -19.74
C ARG A 34 6.45 7.09 -19.28
N TYR A 35 5.34 6.40 -19.01
CA TYR A 35 5.32 4.99 -18.59
C TYR A 35 5.46 4.00 -19.76
N LEU A 36 5.24 4.42 -21.01
CA LEU A 36 5.26 3.52 -22.17
C LEU A 36 6.57 2.75 -22.36
N PRO A 37 7.77 3.34 -22.18
CA PRO A 37 9.02 2.59 -22.29
C PRO A 37 9.13 1.46 -21.27
N THR A 38 8.69 1.70 -20.03
CA THR A 38 8.67 0.72 -18.95
C THR A 38 7.68 -0.40 -19.24
N LEU A 39 6.46 -0.04 -19.67
CA LEU A 39 5.44 -1.00 -20.09
C LEU A 39 5.92 -1.86 -21.27
N GLU A 40 6.54 -1.26 -22.28
CA GLU A 40 7.11 -1.98 -23.43
C GLU A 40 8.15 -3.00 -22.99
N THR A 41 9.09 -2.59 -22.12
CA THR A 41 10.15 -3.45 -21.59
C THR A 41 9.55 -4.64 -20.84
N GLY A 42 8.59 -4.39 -19.96
CA GLY A 42 7.90 -5.44 -19.22
C GLY A 42 7.11 -6.42 -20.08
N LEU A 43 6.43 -5.94 -21.12
CA LEU A 43 5.74 -6.80 -22.09
C LEU A 43 6.74 -7.70 -22.84
N GLN A 44 7.93 -7.20 -23.17
CA GLN A 44 8.98 -8.03 -23.77
C GLN A 44 9.47 -9.11 -22.80
N VAL A 45 9.69 -8.76 -21.52
CA VAL A 45 10.10 -9.71 -20.47
C VAL A 45 9.06 -10.81 -20.28
N LEU A 46 7.77 -10.45 -20.12
CA LEU A 46 6.68 -11.41 -19.97
C LEU A 46 6.52 -12.31 -21.21
N ALA A 47 6.81 -11.79 -22.40
CA ALA A 47 6.87 -12.55 -23.65
C ALA A 47 8.15 -13.38 -23.82
N ARG A 48 9.04 -13.41 -22.82
CA ARG A 48 10.34 -14.12 -22.79
C ARG A 48 11.31 -13.64 -23.88
N ARG A 49 11.26 -12.35 -24.20
CA ARG A 49 12.07 -11.69 -25.24
C ARG A 49 12.75 -10.42 -24.73
N GLY A 50 12.63 -10.16 -23.42
CA GLY A 50 13.07 -8.92 -22.81
C GLY A 50 14.55 -8.92 -22.44
N PRO A 51 15.08 -7.75 -22.07
CA PRO A 51 16.44 -7.60 -21.58
C PRO A 51 16.55 -8.06 -20.11
N ASN A 52 16.28 -9.34 -19.84
CA ASN A 52 16.40 -9.91 -18.50
C ASN A 52 17.57 -10.91 -18.41
N PRO A 53 18.27 -10.99 -17.26
CA PRO A 53 19.21 -12.06 -16.95
C PRO A 53 18.58 -13.45 -17.06
N ASP A 54 19.37 -14.44 -17.48
CA ASP A 54 19.00 -15.86 -17.46
C ASP A 54 19.29 -16.50 -16.09
N THR A 55 18.67 -15.95 -15.04
CA THR A 55 18.78 -16.47 -13.67
C THR A 55 17.48 -17.12 -13.22
N GLN A 56 17.54 -17.89 -12.13
CA GLN A 56 16.36 -18.54 -11.58
C GLN A 56 15.32 -17.51 -11.12
N ASP A 57 15.75 -16.46 -10.41
CA ASP A 57 14.88 -15.39 -9.91
C ASP A 57 14.05 -14.73 -11.03
N TRP A 58 14.67 -14.50 -12.20
CA TRP A 58 13.96 -13.94 -13.36
C TRP A 58 12.98 -14.92 -13.97
N ARG A 59 13.34 -16.20 -14.08
CA ARG A 59 12.41 -17.23 -14.55
C ARG A 59 11.21 -17.35 -13.62
N ASP A 60 11.45 -17.38 -12.31
CA ASP A 60 10.41 -17.47 -11.28
C ASP A 60 9.48 -16.25 -11.31
N ALA A 61 10.03 -15.04 -11.40
CA ALA A 61 9.22 -13.83 -11.52
C ALA A 61 8.40 -13.79 -12.82
N ILE A 62 8.99 -14.19 -13.96
CA ILE A 62 8.25 -14.28 -15.23
C ILE A 62 7.10 -15.30 -15.12
N GLU A 63 7.35 -16.49 -14.56
CA GLU A 63 6.27 -17.48 -14.35
C GLU A 63 5.20 -16.93 -13.41
N TYR A 64 5.59 -16.33 -12.29
CA TYR A 64 4.67 -15.74 -11.32
C TYR A 64 3.81 -14.66 -11.98
N GLY A 65 4.41 -13.69 -12.67
CA GLY A 65 3.67 -12.63 -13.36
C GLY A 65 2.71 -13.17 -14.42
N ARG A 66 3.10 -14.21 -15.15
CA ARG A 66 2.21 -14.86 -16.13
C ARG A 66 1.05 -15.61 -15.45
N ASP A 67 1.30 -16.27 -14.32
CA ASP A 67 0.28 -16.98 -13.54
C ASP A 67 -0.73 -16.01 -12.92
N VAL A 68 -0.26 -14.88 -12.35
CA VAL A 68 -1.09 -13.76 -11.84
C VAL A 68 -2.02 -13.23 -12.94
N ILE A 69 -1.53 -13.10 -14.17
CA ILE A 69 -2.35 -12.59 -15.28
C ILE A 69 -3.49 -13.57 -15.64
N VAL A 70 -3.15 -14.86 -15.77
CA VAL A 70 -4.06 -15.90 -16.28
C VAL A 70 -5.02 -16.39 -15.22
N ASN A 71 -4.56 -16.46 -13.98
CA ASN A 71 -5.29 -16.99 -12.84
C ASN A 71 -5.01 -16.08 -11.63
N PRO A 72 -5.53 -14.85 -11.56
CA PRO A 72 -5.34 -14.00 -10.39
C PRO A 72 -6.14 -14.61 -9.24
N LYS A 73 -5.49 -15.32 -8.31
CA LYS A 73 -6.10 -15.84 -7.08
C LYS A 73 -5.01 -16.11 -6.07
N ASP A 74 -4.99 -15.34 -4.99
CA ASP A 74 -4.18 -15.66 -3.82
C ASP A 74 -4.74 -16.89 -3.09
N GLU A 75 -4.41 -18.08 -3.60
CA GLU A 75 -4.71 -19.34 -2.94
C GLU A 75 -3.47 -19.81 -2.18
N SER A 76 -3.66 -20.45 -1.02
CA SER A 76 -2.57 -21.08 -0.25
C SER A 76 -1.68 -22.03 -1.07
N CYS A 77 -2.21 -22.61 -2.15
CA CYS A 77 -1.46 -23.43 -3.08
C CYS A 77 -0.42 -22.65 -3.90
N ARG A 78 -0.59 -21.32 -4.06
CA ARG A 78 0.35 -20.38 -4.68
C ARG A 78 1.49 -20.03 -3.74
N ALA A 79 1.18 -19.77 -2.46
CA ALA A 79 2.18 -19.52 -1.41
C ALA A 79 3.17 -20.68 -1.18
N THR A 80 2.84 -21.88 -1.68
CA THR A 80 3.68 -23.09 -1.59
C THR A 80 4.36 -23.46 -2.91
N LYS A 81 4.21 -22.65 -3.97
CA LYS A 81 4.87 -22.88 -5.26
C LYS A 81 6.37 -22.66 -5.15
N THR A 82 7.12 -23.28 -6.06
CA THR A 82 8.58 -23.18 -6.09
C THR A 82 9.11 -21.76 -6.27
N TRP A 83 8.32 -20.88 -6.91
CA TRP A 83 8.61 -19.44 -7.04
C TRP A 83 8.22 -18.61 -5.80
N ALA A 84 7.33 -19.11 -4.93
CA ALA A 84 6.90 -18.45 -3.70
C ALA A 84 7.91 -18.62 -2.54
N ARG A 85 9.14 -19.07 -2.85
CA ARG A 85 10.26 -18.89 -1.94
C ARG A 85 10.45 -17.38 -1.83
N SER A 86 10.02 -16.78 -0.73
CA SER A 86 10.33 -15.38 -0.44
C SER A 86 11.85 -15.20 -0.55
N CYS A 87 12.28 -14.56 -1.63
CA CYS A 87 13.67 -14.37 -1.97
C CYS A 87 14.18 -13.04 -1.43
N SER A 88 13.30 -12.12 -1.04
CA SER A 88 13.70 -10.83 -0.47
C SER A 88 14.32 -11.03 0.91
N ASP A 89 15.54 -10.54 1.06
CA ASP A 89 16.24 -10.57 2.34
C ASP A 89 15.48 -9.76 3.40
N VAL A 90 14.76 -8.70 3.02
CA VAL A 90 13.93 -7.92 3.94
C VAL A 90 12.83 -8.80 4.53
N THR A 91 12.13 -9.60 3.73
CA THR A 91 11.07 -10.49 4.22
C THR A 91 11.64 -11.59 5.11
N LYS A 92 12.78 -12.17 4.76
CA LYS A 92 13.48 -13.15 5.62
C LYS A 92 13.85 -12.53 6.97
N GLU A 93 14.34 -11.30 6.97
CA GLU A 93 14.70 -10.58 8.19
C GLU A 93 13.48 -10.18 9.01
N LEU A 94 12.37 -9.80 8.38
CA LEU A 94 11.11 -9.58 9.07
C LEU A 94 10.61 -10.88 9.69
N MET A 95 10.65 -12.01 8.96
CA MET A 95 10.19 -13.28 9.49
C MET A 95 11.08 -13.86 10.59
N SER A 96 12.39 -13.60 10.56
CA SER A 96 13.31 -14.00 11.63
C SER A 96 12.99 -13.25 12.93
N ARG A 97 12.55 -11.99 12.83
CA ARG A 97 12.16 -11.13 13.96
C ARG A 97 10.73 -11.37 14.43
N PHE A 98 9.81 -11.59 13.50
CA PHE A 98 8.38 -11.67 13.72
C PHE A 98 7.88 -13.07 13.32
N GLY A 99 8.25 -14.06 14.13
CA GLY A 99 7.91 -15.47 13.88
C GLY A 99 6.46 -15.85 14.22
N PRO A 100 6.16 -17.16 14.24
CA PRO A 100 4.81 -17.69 14.53
C PRO A 100 4.19 -17.19 15.84
N SER A 101 5.00 -16.85 16.84
CA SER A 101 4.54 -16.29 18.11
C SER A 101 3.89 -14.91 17.96
N THR A 102 4.41 -14.06 17.07
CA THR A 102 3.84 -12.74 16.80
C THR A 102 2.48 -12.86 16.12
N VAL A 103 2.39 -13.75 15.13
CA VAL A 103 1.13 -14.10 14.44
C VAL A 103 0.09 -14.61 15.44
N GLN A 104 0.49 -15.51 16.34
CA GLN A 104 -0.40 -16.05 17.36
C GLN A 104 -0.84 -14.97 18.36
N ALA A 105 0.06 -14.07 18.78
CA ALA A 105 -0.27 -12.94 19.64
C ALA A 105 -1.28 -11.99 18.98
N GLY A 106 -1.15 -11.74 17.68
CA GLY A 106 -2.15 -10.98 16.90
C GLY A 106 -3.53 -11.65 16.92
N ARG A 107 -3.59 -12.96 16.69
CA ARG A 107 -4.84 -13.75 16.75
C ARG A 107 -5.50 -13.71 18.12
N ASP A 108 -4.71 -13.89 19.18
CA ASP A 108 -5.22 -13.86 20.55
C ASP A 108 -5.66 -12.44 20.95
N GLY A 109 -4.97 -11.41 20.45
CA GLY A 109 -5.41 -10.02 20.53
C GLY A 109 -6.80 -9.80 19.96
N CYS A 110 -7.05 -10.29 18.74
CA CYS A 110 -8.33 -10.09 18.03
C CYS A 110 -9.47 -10.71 18.81
N ARG A 111 -9.24 -11.93 19.28
CA ARG A 111 -10.20 -12.68 20.10
C ARG A 111 -10.54 -11.91 21.37
N ARG A 112 -9.53 -11.42 22.11
CA ARG A 112 -9.74 -10.68 23.36
C ARG A 112 -10.45 -9.35 23.14
N ILE A 113 -10.14 -8.58 22.09
CA ILE A 113 -10.91 -7.37 21.77
C ILE A 113 -12.39 -7.72 21.59
N ALA A 114 -12.69 -8.74 20.76
CA ALA A 114 -14.06 -9.16 20.52
C ALA A 114 -14.76 -9.63 21.80
N GLU A 115 -14.08 -10.43 22.63
CA GLU A 115 -14.58 -10.93 23.91
C GLU A 115 -14.82 -9.81 24.93
N ASP A 116 -13.78 -9.03 25.25
CA ASP A 116 -13.76 -8.07 26.35
C ASP A 116 -14.63 -6.83 26.07
N TYR A 117 -14.67 -6.37 24.81
CA TYR A 117 -15.34 -5.11 24.44
C TYR A 117 -16.65 -5.31 23.67
N PHE A 118 -16.83 -6.47 23.02
CA PHE A 118 -17.97 -6.70 22.13
C PHE A 118 -18.78 -7.96 22.48
N GLY A 119 -18.49 -8.60 23.62
CA GLY A 119 -19.23 -9.77 24.11
C GLY A 119 -19.06 -11.01 23.24
N GLY A 120 -17.92 -11.13 22.57
CA GLY A 120 -17.57 -12.23 21.68
C GLY A 120 -18.14 -12.13 20.25
N ASP A 121 -18.96 -11.10 19.94
CA ASP A 121 -19.51 -10.89 18.60
C ASP A 121 -18.72 -9.82 17.84
N GLY A 122 -17.74 -10.26 17.05
CA GLY A 122 -16.90 -9.39 16.22
C GLY A 122 -17.68 -8.52 15.21
N ARG A 123 -18.91 -8.89 14.85
CA ARG A 123 -19.77 -8.07 13.96
C ARG A 123 -20.26 -6.79 14.63
N ARG A 124 -20.16 -6.70 15.97
CA ARG A 124 -20.50 -5.50 16.73
C ARG A 124 -19.40 -4.44 16.69
N ILE A 125 -18.22 -4.78 16.15
CA ILE A 125 -17.13 -3.84 15.93
C ILE A 125 -17.52 -3.00 14.74
N ALA A 126 -17.69 -1.69 14.96
CA ALA A 126 -18.01 -0.82 13.84
C ALA A 126 -16.85 -0.80 12.85
N HIS A 127 -17.17 -0.92 11.58
CA HIS A 127 -16.20 -0.82 10.50
C HIS A 127 -16.58 0.34 9.60
N VAL A 128 -15.58 0.92 8.93
CA VAL A 128 -15.87 1.75 7.77
C VAL A 128 -16.27 0.77 6.67
N GLY A 129 -17.44 0.97 6.06
CA GLY A 129 -17.88 0.19 4.91
C GLY A 129 -16.97 0.43 3.71
N LYS A 130 -15.75 -0.15 3.71
CA LYS A 130 -14.67 0.12 2.76
C LYS A 130 -15.13 -0.12 1.33
N LYS A 131 -15.89 -1.20 1.11
CA LYS A 131 -16.51 -1.54 -0.18
C LYS A 131 -17.52 -0.47 -0.62
N ALA A 132 -18.43 -0.08 0.26
CA ALA A 132 -19.42 0.95 -0.05
C ALA A 132 -18.75 2.30 -0.32
N SER A 133 -17.75 2.70 0.49
CA SER A 133 -16.98 3.92 0.30
C SER A 133 -16.22 3.91 -1.02
N PHE A 134 -15.55 2.80 -1.34
CA PHE A 134 -14.86 2.60 -2.61
C PHE A 134 -15.85 2.74 -3.78
N LEU A 135 -16.95 1.98 -3.79
CA LEU A 135 -17.95 2.00 -4.87
C LEU A 135 -18.60 3.38 -5.05
N ARG A 136 -18.75 4.18 -4.00
CA ARG A 136 -19.25 5.56 -4.09
C ARG A 136 -18.26 6.50 -4.77
N ASN A 137 -16.95 6.29 -4.58
CA ASN A 137 -15.94 7.32 -4.88
C ASN A 137 -14.94 6.94 -5.98
N PHE A 138 -14.75 5.66 -6.32
CA PHE A 138 -13.66 5.21 -7.21
C PHE A 138 -13.70 5.86 -8.60
N LYS A 139 -14.90 6.12 -9.15
CA LYS A 139 -15.07 6.79 -10.45
C LYS A 139 -14.64 8.27 -10.44
N ASN A 140 -14.57 8.88 -9.26
CA ASN A 140 -14.12 10.26 -9.09
C ASN A 140 -12.61 10.33 -8.80
N GLN A 141 -11.92 9.19 -8.84
CA GLN A 141 -10.49 9.15 -8.53
C GLN A 141 -9.65 9.70 -9.67
N LYS A 142 -8.62 10.48 -9.32
CA LYS A 142 -7.69 11.08 -10.29
C LYS A 142 -6.51 10.14 -10.57
N VAL A 143 -6.78 9.08 -11.33
CA VAL A 143 -5.82 8.02 -11.61
C VAL A 143 -4.71 8.49 -12.56
N ALA A 144 -3.48 8.02 -12.34
CA ALA A 144 -2.34 8.28 -13.23
C ALA A 144 -2.51 7.60 -14.60
N LYS A 145 -1.87 8.13 -15.65
CA LYS A 145 -1.96 7.59 -17.03
C LYS A 145 -1.51 6.14 -17.13
N SER A 146 -0.54 5.73 -16.31
CA SER A 146 -0.04 4.36 -16.21
C SER A 146 -1.06 3.36 -15.66
N HIS A 147 -2.14 3.85 -15.02
CA HIS A 147 -3.18 3.06 -14.38
C HIS A 147 -4.56 3.29 -15.03
N TYR A 148 -4.61 3.64 -16.32
CA TYR A 148 -5.88 3.67 -17.06
C TYR A 148 -6.32 2.25 -17.47
N PRO A 149 -7.65 2.02 -17.56
CA PRO A 149 -8.70 3.04 -17.52
C PRO A 149 -9.22 3.34 -16.09
N ALA A 150 -9.55 4.61 -15.83
CA ALA A 150 -9.92 5.11 -14.49
C ALA A 150 -11.30 4.64 -13.98
N ASP A 151 -12.09 3.96 -14.83
CA ASP A 151 -13.35 3.30 -14.46
C ASP A 151 -13.17 1.80 -14.14
N ASN A 152 -11.94 1.30 -14.18
CA ASN A 152 -11.60 -0.06 -13.82
C ASN A 152 -11.21 -0.16 -12.33
N ILE A 153 -11.83 -1.09 -11.62
CA ILE A 153 -11.64 -1.28 -10.17
C ILE A 153 -10.18 -1.65 -9.87
N LEU A 154 -9.60 -2.59 -10.62
CA LEU A 154 -8.22 -3.01 -10.42
C LEU A 154 -7.24 -1.85 -10.64
N ALA A 155 -7.48 -1.07 -11.69
CA ALA A 155 -6.59 0.03 -12.04
C ALA A 155 -6.61 1.15 -10.97
N VAL A 156 -7.80 1.49 -10.48
CA VAL A 156 -7.96 2.44 -9.35
C VAL A 156 -7.34 1.88 -8.07
N ALA A 157 -7.60 0.62 -7.73
CA ALA A 157 -7.06 -0.02 -6.55
C ALA A 157 -5.53 -0.10 -6.58
N ALA A 158 -4.93 -0.43 -7.73
CA ALA A 158 -3.48 -0.44 -7.89
C ALA A 158 -2.87 0.97 -7.72
N TYR A 159 -3.54 1.99 -8.27
CA TYR A 159 -3.09 3.37 -8.07
C TYR A 159 -3.22 3.82 -6.61
N GLU A 160 -4.29 3.45 -5.91
CA GLU A 160 -4.43 3.74 -4.48
C GLU A 160 -3.38 2.98 -3.65
N ALA A 161 -3.33 1.66 -3.77
CA ALA A 161 -2.59 0.78 -2.88
C ALA A 161 -1.09 0.61 -3.19
N SER A 162 -0.65 0.87 -4.43
CA SER A 162 0.77 0.93 -4.80
C SER A 162 1.18 2.37 -5.08
N GLY A 163 0.39 3.06 -5.93
CA GLY A 163 0.70 4.40 -6.35
C GLY A 163 0.87 5.36 -5.16
N MET A 164 -0.06 5.34 -4.21
CA MET A 164 -0.21 6.42 -3.23
C MET A 164 0.23 6.12 -1.82
N SER A 165 0.84 4.96 -1.66
CA SER A 165 1.50 4.47 -0.45
C SER A 165 2.97 4.24 -0.75
N CYS A 166 3.23 3.35 -1.69
CA CYS A 166 4.54 2.78 -1.92
C CYS A 166 5.45 3.75 -2.66
N GLY A 167 4.94 4.41 -3.71
CA GLY A 167 5.70 5.43 -4.43
C GLY A 167 6.14 6.60 -3.56
N PRO A 168 5.22 7.27 -2.83
CA PRO A 168 5.57 8.35 -1.90
C PRO A 168 6.56 7.88 -0.83
N THR A 169 6.39 6.68 -0.28
CA THR A 169 7.36 6.10 0.67
C THR A 169 8.77 6.05 0.08
N MET A 170 8.90 5.67 -1.20
CA MET A 170 10.19 5.57 -1.89
C MET A 170 10.88 6.93 -2.16
N LEU A 171 10.18 8.06 -2.04
CA LEU A 171 10.79 9.40 -2.09
C LEU A 171 11.78 9.64 -0.94
N ALA A 172 11.73 8.82 0.11
CA ALA A 172 12.74 8.82 1.17
C ALA A 172 14.13 8.48 0.63
N TRP A 173 14.24 7.73 -0.45
CA TRP A 173 15.51 7.11 -0.86
C TRP A 173 15.90 7.40 -2.30
N ALA A 174 14.94 7.78 -3.14
CA ALA A 174 15.17 7.93 -4.56
C ALA A 174 14.52 9.20 -5.12
N PRO A 175 15.03 9.72 -6.26
CA PRO A 175 14.36 10.76 -7.02
C PRO A 175 12.94 10.33 -7.45
N PRO A 176 12.03 11.28 -7.73
CA PRO A 176 10.63 11.01 -8.06
C PRO A 176 10.40 9.93 -9.12
N GLU A 177 11.17 9.94 -10.21
CA GLU A 177 11.03 8.96 -11.29
C GLU A 177 11.33 7.53 -10.81
N VAL A 178 12.40 7.34 -10.03
CA VAL A 178 12.78 6.04 -9.51
C VAL A 178 11.80 5.58 -8.43
N ALA A 179 11.33 6.50 -7.58
CA ALA A 179 10.32 6.20 -6.56
C ALA A 179 8.98 5.75 -7.17
N VAL A 180 8.51 6.40 -8.24
CA VAL A 180 7.31 6.00 -8.99
C VAL A 180 7.51 4.64 -9.65
N LYS A 181 8.66 4.38 -10.27
CA LYS A 181 8.90 3.06 -10.89
C LYS A 181 8.99 1.95 -9.86
N ALA A 182 9.60 2.22 -8.70
CA ALA A 182 9.71 1.24 -7.62
C ALA A 182 8.34 0.81 -7.09
N SER A 183 7.32 1.69 -7.13
CA SER A 183 5.96 1.29 -6.72
C SER A 183 5.33 0.27 -7.68
N TYR A 184 5.68 0.28 -8.98
CA TYR A 184 5.13 -0.69 -9.94
C TYR A 184 5.51 -2.15 -9.60
N LEU A 185 6.56 -2.37 -8.81
CA LEU A 185 6.99 -3.72 -8.41
C LEU A 185 5.89 -4.48 -7.66
N SER A 186 4.98 -3.78 -6.98
CA SER A 186 3.89 -4.42 -6.23
C SER A 186 2.60 -4.61 -6.99
N HIS A 187 2.56 -4.22 -8.26
CA HIS A 187 1.38 -4.43 -9.08
C HIS A 187 1.00 -5.91 -9.18
N ALA A 188 1.99 -6.83 -9.22
CA ALA A 188 1.72 -8.26 -9.28
C ALA A 188 0.99 -8.80 -8.03
N PRO A 189 1.50 -8.62 -6.80
CA PRO A 189 0.78 -9.06 -5.60
C PRO A 189 -0.58 -8.36 -5.45
N LEU A 190 -0.70 -7.08 -5.83
CA LEU A 190 -2.00 -6.40 -5.83
C LEU A 190 -3.01 -7.02 -6.80
N CYS A 191 -2.57 -7.53 -7.96
CA CYS A 191 -3.46 -8.23 -8.87
C CYS A 191 -4.00 -9.55 -8.28
N ASP A 192 -3.21 -10.21 -7.42
CA ASP A 192 -3.62 -11.41 -6.69
C ASP A 192 -4.57 -11.08 -5.53
N ASP A 193 -4.26 -10.05 -4.74
CA ASP A 193 -5.11 -9.60 -3.61
C ASP A 193 -6.50 -9.15 -4.08
N TYR A 194 -6.56 -8.47 -5.24
CA TYR A 194 -7.80 -7.96 -5.81
C TYR A 194 -8.44 -8.91 -6.83
N ALA A 195 -8.00 -10.18 -6.89
CA ALA A 195 -8.55 -11.23 -7.74
C ALA A 195 -10.09 -11.30 -7.72
N GLY A 196 -10.69 -11.26 -6.53
CA GLY A 196 -12.13 -11.37 -6.32
C GLY A 196 -12.96 -10.20 -6.87
N PHE A 197 -12.33 -9.08 -7.22
CA PHE A 197 -13.01 -7.87 -7.70
C PHE A 197 -13.03 -7.75 -9.24
N THR A 198 -12.35 -8.64 -9.96
CA THR A 198 -11.73 -8.26 -11.26
C THR A 198 -11.81 -9.33 -12.35
N GLU A 199 -12.78 -10.25 -12.36
CA GLU A 199 -12.88 -11.32 -13.37
C GLU A 199 -12.79 -10.79 -14.84
N THR A 200 -13.15 -9.52 -15.07
CA THR A 200 -13.09 -8.83 -16.37
C THR A 200 -11.81 -8.04 -16.67
N ASP A 201 -10.87 -7.92 -15.74
CA ASP A 201 -9.78 -6.92 -15.81
C ASP A 201 -8.47 -7.48 -16.37
N TYR A 202 -8.59 -8.47 -17.27
CA TYR A 202 -7.47 -9.23 -17.81
C TYR A 202 -6.41 -8.35 -18.48
N GLU A 203 -6.81 -7.39 -19.33
CA GLU A 203 -5.86 -6.49 -19.98
C GLU A 203 -5.16 -5.57 -18.96
N VAL A 204 -5.89 -5.07 -17.97
CA VAL A 204 -5.35 -4.23 -16.90
C VAL A 204 -4.31 -5.01 -16.10
N ARG A 205 -4.56 -6.28 -15.77
CA ARG A 205 -3.56 -7.16 -15.15
C ARG A 205 -2.30 -7.28 -15.99
N ILE A 206 -2.43 -7.51 -17.31
CA ILE A 206 -1.25 -7.57 -18.19
C ILE A 206 -0.43 -6.29 -18.07
N ARG A 207 -1.08 -5.12 -18.17
CA ARG A 207 -0.40 -3.81 -18.12
C ARG A 207 0.28 -3.57 -16.76
N LEU A 208 -0.43 -3.86 -15.66
CA LEU A 208 0.08 -3.69 -14.31
C LEU A 208 1.29 -4.58 -14.02
N VAL A 209 1.20 -5.89 -14.31
CA VAL A 209 2.31 -6.83 -14.13
C VAL A 209 3.48 -6.48 -15.06
N ALA A 210 3.21 -6.08 -16.30
CA ALA A 210 4.25 -5.63 -17.22
C ALA A 210 4.98 -4.38 -16.69
N LEU A 211 4.27 -3.39 -16.14
CA LEU A 211 4.91 -2.22 -15.53
C LEU A 211 5.89 -2.62 -14.41
N GLY A 212 5.52 -3.57 -13.56
CA GLY A 212 6.41 -4.10 -12.52
C GLY A 212 7.65 -4.79 -13.09
N MET A 213 7.48 -5.64 -14.10
CA MET A 213 8.59 -6.31 -14.79
C MET A 213 9.54 -5.33 -15.46
N GLY A 214 8.99 -4.31 -16.13
CA GLY A 214 9.78 -3.25 -16.77
C GLY A 214 10.55 -2.43 -15.74
N ALA A 215 9.91 -2.07 -14.63
CA ALA A 215 10.55 -1.33 -13.55
C ALA A 215 11.72 -2.11 -12.92
N ALA A 216 11.58 -3.43 -12.73
CA ALA A 216 12.66 -4.26 -12.23
C ALA A 216 13.89 -4.27 -13.16
N VAL A 217 13.68 -4.26 -14.47
CA VAL A 217 14.79 -4.10 -15.45
C VAL A 217 15.45 -2.73 -15.29
N GLU A 218 14.65 -1.66 -15.24
CA GLU A 218 15.16 -0.28 -15.23
C GLU A 218 15.88 0.11 -13.93
N ILE A 219 15.38 -0.34 -12.77
CA ILE A 219 16.00 -0.09 -11.46
C ILE A 219 17.28 -0.92 -11.31
N GLY A 220 17.27 -2.16 -11.80
CA GLY A 220 18.40 -3.07 -11.77
C GLY A 220 17.95 -4.48 -11.46
N GLY A 221 18.52 -5.46 -12.17
CA GLY A 221 17.92 -6.80 -12.28
C GLY A 221 17.81 -7.63 -10.99
N TRP A 222 18.30 -7.16 -9.86
CA TRP A 222 18.09 -7.74 -8.53
C TRP A 222 16.74 -7.31 -7.91
N ALA A 223 16.15 -6.19 -8.37
CA ALA A 223 14.83 -5.71 -7.94
C ALA A 223 13.68 -6.66 -8.33
N VAL A 224 13.94 -7.61 -9.23
CA VAL A 224 13.01 -8.68 -9.59
C VAL A 224 12.55 -9.49 -8.36
N ASN A 225 13.41 -9.62 -7.35
CA ASN A 225 13.08 -10.29 -6.09
C ASN A 225 12.01 -9.57 -5.27
N ALA A 226 11.76 -8.28 -5.56
CA ALA A 226 10.72 -7.50 -4.91
C ALA A 226 9.36 -7.58 -5.63
N ILE A 227 9.28 -8.16 -6.82
CA ILE A 227 7.99 -8.35 -7.52
C ILE A 227 7.09 -9.32 -6.76
N ILE A 228 7.69 -10.30 -6.08
CA ILE A 228 6.98 -11.33 -5.35
C ILE A 228 6.62 -10.84 -3.94
N ASP A 229 7.59 -10.22 -3.26
CA ASP A 229 7.47 -9.92 -1.82
C ASP A 229 7.03 -8.47 -1.54
N GLY A 230 7.15 -7.55 -2.51
CA GLY A 230 6.72 -6.15 -2.41
C GLY A 230 7.35 -5.23 -1.35
N PRO A 231 8.52 -5.47 -0.71
CA PRO A 231 8.90 -4.67 0.46
C PRO A 231 9.51 -3.32 0.07
N TYR A 232 8.78 -2.21 0.19
CA TYR A 232 9.24 -0.86 -0.19
C TYR A 232 10.24 -0.28 0.81
N THR A 233 11.51 -0.34 0.45
CA THR A 233 12.61 -0.02 1.34
C THR A 233 13.73 0.65 0.57
N GLY A 234 14.61 1.40 1.25
CA GLY A 234 15.84 1.89 0.63
C GLY A 234 16.64 0.76 -0.01
N TYR A 235 16.63 -0.43 0.60
CA TYR A 235 17.29 -1.62 0.07
C TYR A 235 16.83 -1.96 -1.35
N LEU A 236 15.56 -1.68 -1.73
CA LEU A 236 15.02 -1.88 -3.09
C LEU A 236 15.54 -0.94 -4.16
N VAL A 237 16.11 0.20 -3.78
CA VAL A 237 16.73 1.13 -4.71
C VAL A 237 18.25 1.23 -4.51
N GLY A 238 18.81 0.22 -3.82
CA GLY A 238 20.24 0.06 -3.63
C GLY A 238 20.83 1.02 -2.61
N VAL A 239 20.01 1.55 -1.70
CA VAL A 239 20.46 2.51 -0.67
C VAL A 239 20.13 2.04 0.74
N GLY A 240 21.02 2.34 1.67
CA GLY A 240 20.84 1.97 3.07
C GLY A 240 21.05 0.48 3.33
N THR A 241 20.89 0.12 4.60
CA THR A 241 21.10 -1.24 5.12
C THR A 241 19.81 -2.05 5.11
N ILE A 242 19.92 -3.37 5.26
CA ILE A 242 18.74 -4.23 5.44
C ILE A 242 17.98 -3.86 6.71
N GLU A 243 18.67 -3.47 7.78
CA GLU A 243 18.10 -3.01 9.03
C GLU A 243 17.26 -1.74 8.85
N GLU A 244 17.82 -0.72 8.21
CA GLU A 244 17.08 0.50 7.83
C GLU A 244 15.91 0.17 6.89
N GLY A 245 16.11 -0.81 6.01
CA GLY A 245 15.07 -1.32 5.13
C GLY A 245 13.87 -1.84 5.91
N THR A 246 14.05 -2.45 7.09
CA THR A 246 12.91 -2.92 7.90
C THR A 246 12.07 -1.81 8.53
N VAL A 247 12.57 -0.56 8.61
CA VAL A 247 11.86 0.53 9.29
C VAL A 247 10.58 0.91 8.55
N ALA A 248 10.65 1.04 7.23
CA ALA A 248 9.50 1.46 6.44
C ALA A 248 8.36 0.43 6.44
N PRO A 249 8.58 -0.87 6.19
CA PRO A 249 7.53 -1.88 6.35
C PRO A 249 6.90 -1.88 7.74
N ARG A 250 7.70 -1.75 8.81
CA ARG A 250 7.19 -1.66 10.18
C ARG A 250 6.34 -0.42 10.42
N ALA A 251 6.79 0.75 9.95
CA ALA A 251 6.03 1.99 10.05
C ALA A 251 4.76 1.97 9.18
N MET A 252 4.83 1.37 8.00
CA MET A 252 3.71 1.21 7.08
C MET A 252 2.63 0.34 7.70
N MET A 253 3.00 -0.86 8.16
CA MET A 253 2.10 -1.76 8.89
C MET A 253 1.51 -1.02 10.09
N ALA A 254 2.34 -0.49 10.98
CA ALA A 254 1.84 0.13 12.20
C ALA A 254 0.88 1.30 11.96
N MET A 255 1.16 2.14 10.97
CA MET A 255 0.23 3.23 10.64
C MET A 255 -1.02 2.74 9.95
N HIS A 256 -0.89 1.82 9.00
CA HIS A 256 -2.03 1.21 8.33
C HIS A 256 -2.96 0.54 9.35
N ASP A 257 -2.40 -0.25 10.27
CA ASP A 257 -3.13 -0.87 11.38
C ASP A 257 -3.92 0.14 12.23
N LEU A 258 -3.32 1.29 12.57
CA LEU A 258 -3.98 2.31 13.39
C LEU A 258 -5.25 2.85 12.71
N PHE A 259 -5.26 2.90 11.38
CA PHE A 259 -6.43 3.32 10.61
C PHE A 259 -7.39 2.15 10.30
N ASP A 260 -6.86 0.95 10.08
CA ASP A 260 -7.59 -0.20 9.53
C ASP A 260 -8.11 -1.19 10.58
N CYS A 261 -7.60 -1.14 11.82
CA CYS A 261 -7.91 -2.10 12.89
C CYS A 261 -9.42 -2.40 13.04
N ARG A 262 -10.27 -1.41 12.80
CA ARG A 262 -11.73 -1.52 12.88
C ARG A 262 -12.31 -2.61 11.97
N ALA A 263 -11.86 -2.61 10.71
CA ALA A 263 -12.32 -3.57 9.71
C ALA A 263 -11.68 -4.94 9.94
N ASP A 264 -10.43 -4.96 10.38
CA ASP A 264 -9.67 -6.22 10.52
C ASP A 264 -10.11 -7.03 11.73
N VAL A 265 -10.34 -6.40 12.90
CA VAL A 265 -10.88 -7.14 14.05
C VAL A 265 -12.26 -7.72 13.71
N ALA A 266 -13.11 -6.96 13.01
CA ALA A 266 -14.42 -7.42 12.58
C ALA A 266 -14.35 -8.64 11.64
N ALA A 267 -13.36 -8.65 10.74
CA ALA A 267 -13.09 -9.75 9.81
C ALA A 267 -12.32 -10.92 10.46
N GLY A 268 -11.86 -10.79 11.71
CA GLY A 268 -10.96 -11.77 12.34
C GLY A 268 -9.55 -11.79 11.73
N ASN A 269 -9.17 -10.75 10.98
CA ASN A 269 -7.85 -10.59 10.41
C ASN A 269 -6.84 -10.26 11.50
N HIS A 270 -5.74 -11.01 11.51
CA HIS A 270 -4.71 -11.00 12.56
C HIS A 270 -3.40 -10.35 12.11
N GLU A 271 -3.38 -9.81 10.89
CA GLU A 271 -2.17 -9.34 10.21
C GLU A 271 -1.66 -8.00 10.76
N ASN A 272 -2.48 -7.29 11.54
CA ASN A 272 -2.28 -5.88 11.85
C ASN A 272 -2.11 -5.65 13.38
N GLY A 273 -0.89 -5.23 13.77
CA GLY A 273 -0.26 -5.34 15.08
C GLY A 273 -0.82 -4.48 16.23
N VAL A 274 -1.78 -3.58 15.94
CA VAL A 274 -2.48 -2.79 16.97
C VAL A 274 -3.22 -3.69 17.96
N ILE A 275 -3.79 -4.77 17.45
CA ILE A 275 -4.70 -5.65 18.17
C ILE A 275 -4.00 -6.50 19.24
N ALA A 276 -2.73 -6.86 19.00
CA ALA A 276 -1.93 -7.60 19.96
C ALA A 276 -1.74 -6.83 21.28
N ILE A 277 -1.69 -5.49 21.25
CA ILE A 277 -1.48 -4.68 22.45
C ILE A 277 -2.77 -4.57 23.27
N TYR A 278 -3.92 -4.41 22.60
CA TYR A 278 -5.23 -4.41 23.25
C TYR A 278 -5.54 -5.74 23.95
N GLY A 279 -5.05 -6.87 23.44
CA GLY A 279 -5.23 -8.20 24.07
C GLY A 279 -4.07 -8.68 24.93
N LEU A 280 -3.11 -7.84 25.32
CA LEU A 280 -1.99 -8.22 26.21
C LEU A 280 -1.95 -7.43 27.53
N GLY A 281 -2.96 -6.61 27.80
CA GLY A 281 -3.17 -5.99 29.13
C GLY A 281 -2.53 -4.61 29.31
N GLU A 282 -2.16 -3.92 28.23
CA GLU A 282 -1.72 -2.53 28.32
C GLU A 282 -2.90 -1.59 28.66
N PRO A 283 -2.74 -0.62 29.59
CA PRO A 283 -3.83 0.27 29.98
C PRO A 283 -4.30 1.23 28.88
N ASP A 284 -3.38 1.69 28.02
CA ASP A 284 -3.65 2.59 26.89
C ASP A 284 -2.89 2.10 25.64
N PRO A 285 -3.37 1.02 25.02
CA PRO A 285 -2.66 0.29 23.97
C PRO A 285 -2.51 1.12 22.69
N PHE A 286 -3.51 1.92 22.32
CA PHE A 286 -3.42 2.85 21.18
C PHE A 286 -2.26 3.82 21.35
N HIS A 287 -2.20 4.49 22.52
CA HIS A 287 -1.14 5.43 22.83
C HIS A 287 0.22 4.73 22.89
N THR A 288 0.29 3.56 23.52
CA THR A 288 1.53 2.78 23.63
C THR A 288 2.08 2.42 22.25
N TYR A 289 1.22 1.99 21.33
CA TYR A 289 1.62 1.69 19.96
C TYR A 289 2.06 2.93 19.19
N LEU A 290 1.27 4.00 19.27
CA LEU A 290 1.59 5.28 18.65
C LEU A 290 2.94 5.82 19.13
N GLU A 291 3.19 5.79 20.43
CA GLU A 291 4.46 6.21 21.01
C GLU A 291 5.62 5.32 20.52
N ALA A 292 5.43 4.01 20.44
CA ALA A 292 6.44 3.09 19.93
C ALA A 292 6.80 3.37 18.46
N VAL A 293 5.81 3.67 17.61
CA VAL A 293 6.03 4.08 16.21
C VAL A 293 6.77 5.43 16.14
N LEU A 294 6.43 6.38 17.00
CA LEU A 294 7.12 7.67 17.05
C LEU A 294 8.57 7.55 17.54
N ARG A 295 8.85 6.64 18.49
CA ARG A 295 10.22 6.31 18.90
C ARG A 295 11.02 5.65 17.78
N LEU A 296 10.40 4.73 17.04
CA LEU A 296 10.99 4.18 15.82
C LEU A 296 11.29 5.30 14.82
N ALA A 297 10.38 6.25 14.66
CA ALA A 297 10.57 7.40 13.80
C ALA A 297 11.76 8.27 14.24
N VAL A 298 11.93 8.56 15.52
CA VAL A 298 13.12 9.28 16.00
C VAL A 298 14.42 8.54 15.66
N SER A 299 14.44 7.21 15.73
CA SER A 299 15.63 6.40 15.40
C SER A 299 15.97 6.34 13.91
N SER A 300 15.00 6.55 13.02
CA SER A 300 15.18 6.53 11.58
C SER A 300 14.19 7.50 10.90
N PRO A 301 14.39 8.82 11.08
CA PRO A 301 13.38 9.83 10.78
C PRO A 301 12.87 9.81 9.36
N ARG A 302 13.79 9.78 8.39
CA ARG A 302 13.45 9.86 6.97
C ARG A 302 12.66 8.64 6.51
N ALA A 303 13.14 7.43 6.86
CA ALA A 303 12.47 6.17 6.49
C ALA A 303 11.06 6.08 7.10
N ALA A 304 10.94 6.40 8.39
CA ALA A 304 9.66 6.31 9.07
C ALA A 304 8.68 7.41 8.65
N LEU A 305 9.07 8.69 8.61
CA LEU A 305 8.12 9.78 8.39
C LEU A 305 7.61 9.88 6.96
N TYR A 306 8.42 9.55 5.97
CA TYR A 306 7.93 9.45 4.59
C TYR A 306 6.88 8.35 4.47
N THR A 307 7.10 7.23 5.15
CA THR A 307 6.13 6.12 5.19
C THR A 307 4.86 6.49 5.95
N ILE A 308 4.99 7.09 7.14
CA ILE A 308 3.85 7.55 7.94
C ILE A 308 3.03 8.56 7.15
N SER A 309 3.70 9.50 6.47
CA SER A 309 3.05 10.47 5.59
C SER A 309 2.32 9.80 4.43
N ALA A 310 2.96 8.85 3.75
CA ALA A 310 2.35 8.07 2.67
C ALA A 310 1.09 7.31 3.13
N MET A 311 1.11 6.75 4.35
CA MET A 311 -0.07 6.12 4.95
C MET A 311 -1.18 7.12 5.23
N HIS A 312 -0.88 8.30 5.76
CA HIS A 312 -1.91 9.34 5.92
C HIS A 312 -2.48 9.79 4.58
N ILE A 313 -1.63 9.97 3.57
CA ILE A 313 -2.07 10.29 2.21
C ILE A 313 -3.02 9.21 1.73
N LEU A 314 -2.60 7.94 1.69
CA LEU A 314 -3.43 6.81 1.29
C LEU A 314 -4.82 6.85 1.96
N HIS A 315 -4.86 7.01 3.28
CA HIS A 315 -6.10 6.94 4.06
C HIS A 315 -7.08 8.08 3.78
N TYR A 316 -6.60 9.30 3.50
CA TYR A 316 -7.45 10.45 3.16
C TYR A 316 -7.68 10.62 1.65
N PHE A 317 -6.81 10.03 0.83
CA PHE A 317 -6.83 10.09 -0.63
C PHE A 317 -7.72 9.00 -1.24
N ALA A 318 -7.59 7.77 -0.75
CA ALA A 318 -8.18 6.60 -1.39
C ALA A 318 -9.67 6.52 -1.10
N SER A 319 -10.41 6.11 -2.12
CA SER A 319 -11.85 5.89 -2.06
C SER A 319 -12.22 4.80 -1.04
N ARG A 320 -11.36 3.80 -0.86
CA ARG A 320 -11.60 2.66 0.05
C ARG A 320 -11.64 3.02 1.54
N TYR A 321 -10.75 3.88 2.04
CA TYR A 321 -10.51 3.99 3.48
C TYR A 321 -11.49 4.89 4.22
N GLY A 322 -12.11 5.87 3.55
CA GLY A 322 -13.17 6.69 4.15
C GLY A 322 -12.73 7.54 5.35
N THR A 323 -11.43 7.80 5.52
CA THR A 323 -10.87 8.47 6.72
C THR A 323 -11.39 9.90 6.93
N TYR A 324 -11.85 10.53 5.86
CA TYR A 324 -12.54 11.81 5.91
C TYR A 324 -13.92 11.74 6.61
N GLU A 325 -14.50 10.55 6.79
CA GLU A 325 -15.78 10.35 7.48
C GLU A 325 -15.63 10.28 9.02
N TYR A 326 -14.40 10.22 9.55
CA TYR A 326 -14.16 10.24 10.99
C TYR A 326 -14.57 11.60 11.60
N ARG A 327 -15.60 11.57 12.46
CA ARG A 327 -16.24 12.72 13.10
C ARG A 327 -16.33 12.51 14.62
N GLY A 328 -16.44 13.61 15.35
CA GLY A 328 -16.65 13.61 16.79
C GLY A 328 -15.52 14.31 17.54
N ASN A 329 -15.57 14.20 18.85
CA ASN A 329 -14.54 14.66 19.77
C ASN A 329 -14.39 13.61 20.87
N THR A 330 -13.19 13.10 21.08
CA THR A 330 -12.92 12.13 22.16
C THR A 330 -12.76 12.81 23.53
N GLY A 331 -12.55 14.13 23.56
CA GLY A 331 -12.20 14.87 24.77
C GLY A 331 -10.81 14.55 25.32
N ARG A 332 -10.07 13.62 24.69
CA ARG A 332 -8.72 13.23 25.09
C ARG A 332 -7.73 14.32 24.65
N PRO A 333 -6.92 14.87 25.57
CA PRO A 333 -5.94 15.91 25.22
C PRO A 333 -4.82 15.33 24.34
N PRO A 334 -4.09 16.18 23.59
CA PRO A 334 -2.86 15.75 22.94
C PRO A 334 -1.84 15.23 23.97
N CYS A 335 -1.03 14.25 23.59
CA CYS A 335 0.06 13.74 24.43
C CYS A 335 1.36 14.51 24.15
N ASP A 336 1.91 15.18 25.17
CA ASP A 336 3.15 15.96 25.05
C ASP A 336 4.35 15.12 24.58
N THR A 337 4.45 13.87 25.04
CA THR A 337 5.50 12.93 24.59
C THR A 337 5.37 12.65 23.09
N CYS A 338 4.17 12.33 22.62
CA CYS A 338 3.92 12.08 21.21
C CYS A 338 4.21 13.33 20.35
N VAL A 339 3.80 14.52 20.81
CA VAL A 339 4.09 15.79 20.14
C VAL A 339 5.60 16.03 20.04
N SER A 340 6.34 15.82 21.13
CA SER A 340 7.79 16.01 21.19
C SER A 340 8.51 15.05 20.24
N LEU A 341 8.20 13.75 20.31
CA LEU A 341 8.79 12.73 19.44
C LEU A 341 8.51 13.00 17.97
N LEU A 342 7.26 13.35 17.62
CA LEU A 342 6.90 13.67 16.24
C LEU A 342 7.65 14.91 15.75
N ARG A 343 7.83 15.92 16.60
CA ARG A 343 8.56 17.15 16.22
C ARG A 343 10.03 16.84 15.98
N GLU A 344 10.66 16.07 16.86
CA GLU A 344 12.05 15.63 16.70
C GLU A 344 12.22 14.83 15.40
N ALA A 345 11.38 13.82 15.16
CA ALA A 345 11.41 13.03 13.94
C ALA A 345 11.12 13.88 12.69
N THR A 346 10.22 14.86 12.76
CA THR A 346 9.90 15.77 11.64
C THR A 346 11.14 16.52 11.19
N LEU A 347 11.83 17.15 12.14
CA LEU A 347 13.05 17.90 11.86
C LEU A 347 14.18 16.97 11.41
N GLY A 348 14.32 15.80 12.04
CA GLY A 348 15.30 14.78 11.66
C GLY A 348 15.10 14.22 10.25
N ALA A 349 13.86 14.21 9.73
CA ALA A 349 13.54 13.80 8.37
C ALA A 349 13.78 14.91 7.33
N GLY A 350 14.12 16.14 7.76
CA GLY A 350 14.22 17.30 6.89
C GLY A 350 12.88 17.90 6.46
N LEU A 351 11.79 17.56 7.16
CA LEU A 351 10.44 18.05 6.90
C LEU A 351 10.12 19.26 7.79
N GLN A 352 9.07 19.99 7.45
CA GLN A 352 8.64 21.16 8.22
C GLN A 352 7.63 20.77 9.28
N TRP A 353 7.77 21.36 10.47
CA TRP A 353 6.72 21.35 11.49
C TRP A 353 5.66 22.38 11.11
N ALA A 354 4.63 21.94 10.39
CA ALA A 354 3.57 22.78 9.87
C ALA A 354 2.22 22.05 9.98
N PRO A 355 1.65 21.90 11.19
CA PRO A 355 0.40 21.18 11.38
C PRO A 355 -0.73 21.75 10.51
N GLU A 356 -1.39 20.90 9.72
CA GLU A 356 -2.48 21.26 8.81
C GLU A 356 -3.65 20.31 9.04
N LYS A 357 -4.88 20.83 9.09
CA LYS A 357 -6.07 19.99 9.27
C LYS A 357 -6.23 19.02 8.08
N PRO A 358 -6.44 17.71 8.31
CA PRO A 358 -6.70 16.78 7.21
C PRO A 358 -8.06 17.04 6.53
N PRO A 359 -8.24 16.59 5.28
CA PRO A 359 -9.51 16.65 4.58
C PRO A 359 -10.66 16.01 5.37
N ARG A 360 -11.84 16.66 5.35
CA ARG A 360 -13.08 16.19 5.99
C ARG A 360 -14.13 15.70 5.01
N SER A 361 -13.80 15.71 3.72
CA SER A 361 -14.58 15.07 2.67
C SER A 361 -13.67 14.51 1.61
N PHE A 362 -14.17 13.56 0.81
CA PHE A 362 -13.43 13.07 -0.34
C PHE A 362 -13.03 14.22 -1.25
N ALA A 363 -13.95 15.15 -1.57
CA ALA A 363 -13.69 16.32 -2.43
C ALA A 363 -12.58 17.24 -1.90
N GLU A 364 -12.47 17.46 -0.59
CA GLU A 364 -11.40 18.29 0.00
C GLU A 364 -9.99 17.72 -0.27
N ALA A 365 -9.86 16.41 -0.49
CA ALA A 365 -8.60 15.78 -0.86
C ALA A 365 -8.22 15.95 -2.35
N ASP A 366 -9.05 16.62 -3.18
CA ASP A 366 -8.81 16.76 -4.63
C ASP A 366 -7.49 17.44 -4.98
N LYS A 367 -7.08 18.42 -4.19
CA LYS A 367 -5.80 19.13 -4.38
C LYS A 367 -4.62 18.17 -4.23
N VAL A 368 -4.65 17.32 -3.22
CA VAL A 368 -3.60 16.32 -3.00
C VAL A 368 -3.67 15.23 -4.06
N ARG A 369 -4.88 14.90 -4.55
CA ARG A 369 -5.04 14.01 -5.71
C ARG A 369 -4.41 14.53 -6.99
N ASP A 370 -4.43 15.84 -7.23
CA ASP A 370 -3.73 16.43 -8.37
C ASP A 370 -2.21 16.37 -8.23
N ILE A 371 -1.68 16.66 -7.04
CA ILE A 371 -0.22 16.58 -6.76
C ILE A 371 0.28 15.14 -6.94
N ALA A 372 -0.44 14.19 -6.37
CA ALA A 372 -0.22 12.76 -6.54
C ALA A 372 -0.18 12.33 -8.00
N LYS A 373 -1.17 12.78 -8.79
CA LYS A 373 -1.23 12.49 -10.21
C LYS A 373 -0.06 13.10 -10.97
N ASP A 374 0.35 14.33 -10.63
CA ASP A 374 1.51 15.00 -11.24
C ASP A 374 2.82 14.28 -10.93
N LEU A 375 2.97 13.73 -9.71
CA LEU A 375 4.09 12.86 -9.36
C LEU A 375 4.16 11.65 -10.31
N TYR A 376 3.04 10.98 -10.58
CA TYR A 376 3.07 9.79 -11.43
C TYR A 376 3.15 10.09 -12.94
N ASP A 377 2.48 11.13 -13.41
CA ASP A 377 2.44 11.47 -14.83
C ASP A 377 3.72 12.21 -15.27
N ASN A 378 4.30 13.02 -14.38
CA ASN A 378 5.39 13.94 -14.71
C ASN A 378 6.63 13.78 -13.82
N TYR A 379 6.64 12.86 -12.86
CA TYR A 379 7.72 12.70 -11.88
C TYR A 379 7.96 13.97 -11.07
N ASN A 380 6.89 14.71 -10.80
CA ASN A 380 6.95 15.98 -10.09
C ASN A 380 6.17 15.94 -8.77
N ASP A 381 6.91 15.96 -7.66
CA ASP A 381 6.31 16.08 -6.32
C ASP A 381 6.27 17.54 -5.83
N ASN A 382 7.09 18.44 -6.40
CA ASN A 382 7.40 19.76 -5.85
C ASN A 382 7.78 19.77 -4.34
N GLY A 383 8.10 18.60 -3.76
CA GLY A 383 8.32 18.42 -2.32
C GLY A 383 7.06 18.56 -1.45
N LEU A 384 5.86 18.52 -2.04
CA LEU A 384 4.62 18.87 -1.35
C LEU A 384 3.82 17.67 -0.87
N LEU A 385 3.85 16.53 -1.56
CA LEU A 385 2.98 15.40 -1.22
C LEU A 385 3.28 14.88 0.18
N ILE A 386 4.56 14.57 0.44
CA ILE A 386 5.02 14.07 1.74
C ILE A 386 4.81 15.12 2.85
N GLN A 387 4.94 16.41 2.51
CA GLN A 387 4.69 17.46 3.49
C GLN A 387 3.21 17.53 3.89
N HIS A 388 2.26 17.37 2.96
CA HIS A 388 0.83 17.35 3.31
C HIS A 388 0.48 16.19 4.25
N GLY A 389 0.90 14.97 3.91
CA GLY A 389 0.61 13.81 4.76
C GLY A 389 1.19 13.94 6.18
N ILE A 390 2.40 14.48 6.33
CA ILE A 390 2.99 14.69 7.66
C ILE A 390 2.33 15.85 8.40
N SER A 391 1.96 16.93 7.71
CA SER A 391 1.24 18.06 8.29
C SER A 391 -0.12 17.66 8.85
N TRP A 392 -0.82 16.72 8.20
CA TRP A 392 -2.04 16.12 8.71
C TRP A 392 -1.80 15.30 9.98
N PHE A 393 -0.77 14.46 9.98
CA PHE A 393 -0.42 13.68 11.17
C PHE A 393 -0.06 14.59 12.35
N GLN A 394 0.74 15.63 12.10
CA GLN A 394 1.07 16.66 13.10
C GLN A 394 -0.18 17.31 13.67
N HIS A 395 -1.17 17.65 12.84
CA HIS A 395 -2.44 18.19 13.32
C HIS A 395 -3.20 17.18 14.18
N LEU A 396 -3.35 15.93 13.73
CA LEU A 396 -4.05 14.89 14.49
C LEU A 396 -3.43 14.69 15.88
N ILE A 397 -2.11 14.67 15.96
CA ILE A 397 -1.36 14.50 17.23
C ILE A 397 -1.49 15.74 18.12
N THR A 398 -1.31 16.94 17.57
CA THR A 398 -1.30 18.18 18.35
C THR A 398 -2.68 18.65 18.78
N SER A 399 -3.73 18.29 18.05
CA SER A 399 -5.12 18.60 18.41
C SER A 399 -5.76 17.55 19.32
N GLY A 400 -5.15 16.36 19.43
CA GLY A 400 -5.77 15.19 20.05
C GLY A 400 -6.80 14.49 19.13
N GLU A 401 -7.01 14.95 17.90
CA GLU A 401 -7.92 14.27 16.97
C GLU A 401 -7.43 12.88 16.55
N ILE A 402 -6.15 12.54 16.76
CA ILE A 402 -5.63 11.19 16.54
C ILE A 402 -6.43 10.13 17.31
N TRP A 403 -6.98 10.49 18.47
CA TRP A 403 -7.78 9.59 19.29
C TRP A 403 -9.13 9.25 18.65
N LEU A 404 -9.60 10.00 17.65
CA LEU A 404 -10.80 9.63 16.88
C LEU A 404 -10.61 8.31 16.14
N MET A 405 -9.37 7.86 15.95
CA MET A 405 -9.02 6.56 15.36
C MET A 405 -9.15 5.43 16.40
N ASP A 406 -9.12 5.72 17.70
CA ASP A 406 -9.26 4.76 18.80
C ASP A 406 -10.72 4.34 19.04
N MET A 407 -11.11 3.21 18.46
CA MET A 407 -12.46 2.66 18.50
C MET A 407 -12.98 2.29 19.88
N LEU A 408 -12.08 2.00 20.82
CA LEU A 408 -12.48 1.47 22.12
C LEU A 408 -12.86 2.57 23.11
N SER A 409 -12.51 3.82 22.80
CA SER A 409 -12.73 4.95 23.71
C SER A 409 -14.20 5.36 23.87
N GLN A 410 -15.09 4.99 22.95
CA GLN A 410 -16.49 5.46 22.98
C GLN A 410 -17.56 4.36 22.84
N GLY A 411 -17.19 3.15 22.38
CA GLY A 411 -18.17 2.20 21.86
C GLY A 411 -18.85 2.76 20.61
N VAL A 412 -19.11 1.93 19.59
CA VAL A 412 -19.58 2.42 18.29
C VAL A 412 -20.73 1.56 17.80
N GLU A 413 -21.71 2.18 17.15
CA GLU A 413 -22.80 1.47 16.47
C GLU A 413 -22.24 0.69 15.28
N ALA A 414 -22.47 -0.63 15.28
CA ALA A 414 -22.08 -1.50 14.19
C ALA A 414 -22.76 -1.06 12.89
N VAL A 415 -21.97 -0.78 11.87
CA VAL A 415 -22.46 -0.56 10.51
C VAL A 415 -22.26 -1.88 9.78
N ASP A 416 -23.26 -2.31 9.00
CA ASP A 416 -23.09 -3.38 8.02
C ASP A 416 -22.68 -4.75 8.62
N THR A 417 -23.56 -5.25 9.51
CA THR A 417 -23.51 -6.58 10.13
C THR A 417 -23.84 -7.73 9.16
N GLU A 418 -24.22 -7.41 7.92
CA GLU A 418 -24.73 -8.37 6.94
C GLU A 418 -23.74 -8.70 5.81
N ASN A 419 -22.67 -7.92 5.62
CA ASN A 419 -21.65 -8.21 4.62
C ASN A 419 -20.52 -9.03 5.23
N GLU A 420 -20.59 -10.35 5.05
CA GLU A 420 -19.42 -11.22 5.18
C GLU A 420 -18.39 -10.80 4.12
N TRP A 421 -17.24 -10.31 4.58
CA TRP A 421 -16.03 -10.30 3.77
C TRP A 421 -15.56 -11.75 3.73
N VAL A 422 -15.85 -12.42 2.61
CA VAL A 422 -15.28 -13.74 2.29
C VAL A 422 -13.92 -13.57 1.67
#